data_AF-X1B320-F1
#
_entry.id   AF-X1B320-F1
#
_cell.length_a   1.000
_cell.length_b   1.000
_cell.length_c   1.000
_cell.angle_alpha   90.00
_cell.angle_beta   90.00
_cell.angle_gamma   90.00
#
_symmetry.space_group_name_H-M   'P 1'
#
loop_
_entity.id
_entity.type
_entity.pdbx_description
1 polymer ?
#
loop_
_entity_poly.entity_id
_entity_poly.type
_entity_poly.pdbx_seq_one_letter_code
_entity_poly.pdbx_strand_id
1 'polypeptide(L)'
;MRKVQFPFVAILGQDRMKLGLILNVIDPQIGGVLLTGQQGTGKSTGVRSLVEVMPDIESVKDCKFSCNPKSNIDDLCAECRERKEKGELETEFKEMRLVNLPLGVTEDMVTGSLSIDKVLTEGIRSLHPGLLAKANRGILYIDEINLLQDHIVDTLLGNMLKYRGLSHFHFR
;
A
#
# COMPACT_ATOMS: atom_id res chain seq x y z
N MET A 1 12.75 -14.49 15.67
CA MET A 1 11.61 -14.19 16.56
C MET A 1 10.80 -13.07 15.91
N ARG A 2 9.52 -13.31 15.56
CA ARG A 2 8.62 -12.21 15.18
C ARG A 2 8.49 -11.27 16.38
N LYS A 3 8.73 -9.98 16.19
CA LYS A 3 8.45 -8.96 17.21
C LYS A 3 6.93 -8.87 17.29
N VAL A 4 6.32 -9.57 18.24
CA VAL A 4 4.87 -9.54 18.46
C VAL A 4 4.51 -8.09 18.79
N GLN A 5 3.75 -7.43 17.92
CA GLN A 5 3.25 -6.10 18.23
C GLN A 5 2.07 -6.20 19.20
N PHE A 6 1.72 -5.06 19.77
CA PHE A 6 0.67 -4.99 20.77
C PHE A 6 -0.67 -5.43 20.16
N PRO A 7 -1.46 -6.35 20.74
CA PRO A 7 -2.67 -6.88 20.09
C PRO A 7 -3.74 -5.80 19.81
N PHE A 8 -4.39 -5.86 18.64
CA PHE A 8 -5.39 -4.85 18.25
C PHE A 8 -6.56 -4.76 19.23
N VAL A 9 -7.01 -5.91 19.73
CA VAL A 9 -8.10 -6.01 20.73
C VAL A 9 -7.70 -5.49 22.12
N ALA A 10 -6.40 -5.43 22.42
CA ALA A 10 -5.90 -4.97 23.72
C ALA A 10 -5.79 -3.44 23.79
N ILE A 11 -6.07 -2.73 22.69
CA ILE A 11 -6.04 -1.26 22.66
C ILE A 11 -7.22 -0.72 23.47
N LEU A 12 -6.89 -0.15 24.62
CA LEU A 12 -7.84 0.42 25.55
C LEU A 12 -8.48 1.69 24.97
N GLY A 13 -9.81 1.71 24.96
CA GLY A 13 -10.59 2.81 24.39
C GLY A 13 -10.37 2.96 22.89
N GLN A 14 -10.42 4.21 22.40
CA GLN A 14 -10.24 4.56 20.98
C GLN A 14 -11.20 3.84 20.03
N ASP A 15 -12.45 3.61 20.46
CA ASP A 15 -13.41 2.80 19.72
C ASP A 15 -13.74 3.38 18.34
N ARG A 16 -13.72 4.72 18.21
CA ARG A 16 -13.86 5.40 16.91
C ARG A 16 -12.70 5.11 15.95
N MET A 17 -11.46 5.10 16.46
CA MET A 17 -10.30 4.71 15.66
C MET A 17 -10.44 3.25 15.25
N LYS A 18 -10.66 2.33 16.20
CA LYS A 18 -10.79 0.89 15.90
C LYS A 18 -11.88 0.64 14.86
N LEU A 19 -13.05 1.27 15.01
CA LEU A 19 -14.15 1.18 14.06
C LEU A 19 -13.77 1.71 12.68
N GLY A 20 -13.21 2.92 12.59
CA GLY A 20 -12.81 3.50 11.30
C GLY A 20 -11.79 2.62 10.57
N LEU A 21 -10.86 2.04 11.31
CA LEU A 21 -9.86 1.12 10.78
C LEU A 21 -10.48 -0.20 10.27
N ILE A 22 -11.40 -0.79 11.04
CA ILE A 22 -12.11 -2.02 10.62
C ILE A 22 -12.95 -1.76 9.38
N LEU A 23 -13.72 -0.66 9.37
CA LEU A 23 -14.57 -0.29 8.24
C LEU A 23 -13.74 -0.09 6.96
N ASN A 24 -12.57 0.56 7.08
CA ASN A 24 -11.69 0.77 5.94
C ASN A 24 -11.12 -0.53 5.37
N VAL A 25 -10.82 -1.51 6.23
CA VAL A 25 -10.38 -2.84 5.81
C VAL A 25 -11.50 -3.60 5.09
N ILE A 26 -12.73 -3.49 5.57
CA ILE A 26 -13.90 -4.14 4.97
C ILE A 26 -14.23 -3.52 3.61
N ASP A 27 -14.28 -2.19 3.55
CA ASP A 27 -14.59 -1.44 2.34
C ASP A 27 -13.55 -0.32 2.11
N PRO A 28 -12.55 -0.58 1.25
CA PRO A 28 -11.57 0.43 0.87
C PRO A 28 -12.19 1.63 0.13
N GLN A 29 -13.41 1.53 -0.41
CA GLN A 29 -14.05 2.63 -1.15
C GLN A 29 -14.47 3.79 -0.23
N ILE A 30 -14.52 3.55 1.09
CA ILE A 30 -14.71 4.60 2.10
C ILE A 30 -13.58 5.66 2.01
N GLY A 31 -12.42 5.31 1.44
CA GLY A 31 -11.32 6.22 1.20
C GLY A 31 -10.26 6.15 2.29
N GLY A 32 -9.73 7.30 2.69
CA GLY A 32 -8.69 7.38 3.72
C GLY A 32 -9.23 7.48 5.14
N VAL A 33 -8.50 6.95 6.14
CA VAL A 33 -8.83 7.16 7.57
C VAL A 33 -7.85 8.14 8.21
N LEU A 34 -8.30 9.37 8.45
CA LEU A 34 -7.51 10.37 9.17
C LEU A 34 -7.57 10.13 10.68
N LEU A 35 -6.43 9.79 11.29
CA LEU A 35 -6.30 9.58 12.73
C LEU A 35 -5.78 10.83 13.43
N THR A 36 -6.65 11.54 14.13
CA THR A 36 -6.28 12.74 14.91
C THR A 36 -6.00 12.42 16.38
N GLY A 37 -5.05 13.11 16.99
CA GLY A 37 -4.74 13.00 18.42
C GLY A 37 -3.31 13.43 18.76
N GLN A 38 -2.99 13.58 20.03
CA GLN A 38 -1.64 13.95 20.50
C GLN A 38 -0.61 12.85 20.23
N GLN A 39 0.68 13.21 20.26
CA GLN A 39 1.76 12.23 20.20
C GLN A 39 1.64 11.25 21.39
N GLY A 40 1.96 9.98 21.18
CA GLY A 40 1.88 8.96 22.23
C GLY A 40 0.48 8.36 22.47
N THR A 41 -0.56 8.78 21.74
CA THR A 41 -1.91 8.19 21.87
C THR A 41 -2.06 6.81 21.22
N GLY A 42 -0.99 6.15 20.78
CA GLY A 42 -1.07 4.79 20.23
C GLY A 42 -1.65 4.64 18.82
N LYS A 43 -1.84 5.73 18.06
CA LYS A 43 -2.35 5.69 16.66
C LYS A 43 -1.58 4.69 15.79
N SER A 44 -0.26 4.83 15.74
CA SER A 44 0.62 3.95 14.96
C SER A 44 0.69 2.51 15.50
N THR A 45 0.35 2.31 16.78
CA THR A 45 0.23 0.99 17.41
C THR A 45 -1.07 0.30 16.97
N GLY A 46 -2.20 1.02 16.97
CA GLY A 46 -3.47 0.55 16.39
C GLY A 46 -3.34 0.19 14.91
N VAL A 47 -2.54 0.97 14.20
CA VAL A 47 -2.28 0.74 12.79
C VAL A 47 -1.59 -0.59 12.54
N ARG A 48 -0.48 -0.83 13.24
CA ARG A 48 0.36 -2.01 13.06
C ARG A 48 -0.28 -3.28 13.60
N SER A 49 -0.94 -3.18 14.75
CA SER A 49 -1.64 -4.30 15.37
C SER A 49 -2.79 -4.84 14.51
N LEU A 50 -3.46 -3.98 13.74
CA LEU A 50 -4.44 -4.41 12.76
C LEU A 50 -3.82 -5.28 11.67
N VAL A 51 -2.65 -4.89 11.15
CA VAL A 51 -1.97 -5.61 10.07
C VAL A 51 -1.59 -7.03 10.48
N GLU A 52 -1.24 -7.24 11.76
CA GLU A 52 -0.92 -8.57 12.29
C GLU A 52 -2.12 -9.52 12.36
N VAL A 53 -3.34 -9.00 12.44
CA VAL A 53 -4.56 -9.82 12.47
C VAL A 53 -5.18 -9.99 11.08
N MET A 54 -4.62 -9.35 10.06
CA MET A 54 -5.10 -9.49 8.68
C MET A 54 -4.76 -10.88 8.12
N PRO A 55 -5.66 -11.48 7.33
CA PRO A 55 -5.33 -12.71 6.61
C PRO A 55 -4.26 -12.45 5.55
N ASP A 56 -3.52 -13.51 5.22
CA ASP A 56 -2.59 -13.47 4.09
C ASP A 56 -3.33 -13.16 2.78
N ILE A 57 -2.68 -12.36 1.94
CA ILE A 57 -3.18 -11.99 0.62
C ILE A 57 -2.55 -12.90 -0.43
N GLU A 58 -3.40 -13.45 -1.31
CA GLU A 58 -2.95 -14.16 -2.51
C GLU A 58 -2.42 -13.16 -3.53
N SER A 59 -1.18 -13.27 -3.97
CA SER A 59 -0.56 -12.37 -4.95
C SER A 59 0.30 -13.12 -5.97
N VAL A 60 0.56 -12.52 -7.13
CA VAL A 60 1.47 -13.12 -8.13
C VAL A 60 2.89 -13.20 -7.58
N LYS A 61 3.51 -14.37 -7.70
CA LYS A 61 4.87 -14.64 -7.23
C LYS A 61 5.89 -13.77 -7.97
N ASP A 62 6.86 -13.25 -7.22
CA ASP A 62 7.90 -12.31 -7.70
C ASP A 62 7.38 -11.00 -8.29
N CYS A 63 6.09 -10.68 -8.14
CA CYS A 63 5.53 -9.41 -8.60
C CYS A 63 5.89 -8.27 -7.65
N LYS A 64 6.59 -7.26 -8.18
CA LYS A 64 6.96 -6.03 -7.46
C LYS A 64 5.75 -5.24 -6.93
N PHE A 65 4.62 -5.34 -7.62
CA PHE A 65 3.38 -4.60 -7.32
C PHE A 65 2.38 -5.43 -6.52
N SER A 66 2.65 -6.70 -6.19
CA SER A 66 1.67 -7.56 -5.49
C SER A 66 0.34 -7.71 -6.24
N CYS A 67 0.36 -7.79 -7.58
CA CYS A 67 -0.85 -7.89 -8.39
C CYS A 67 -1.79 -9.01 -7.94
N ASN A 68 -3.10 -8.78 -8.06
CA ASN A 68 -4.11 -9.77 -7.73
C ASN A 68 -4.30 -10.75 -8.90
N PRO A 69 -4.02 -12.05 -8.73
CA PRO A 69 -4.16 -13.04 -9.80
C PRO A 69 -5.59 -13.14 -10.35
N LYS A 70 -6.59 -12.88 -9.50
CA LYS A 70 -8.03 -12.97 -9.82
C LYS A 70 -8.57 -11.73 -10.52
N SER A 71 -7.82 -10.63 -10.59
CA SER A 71 -8.25 -9.42 -11.29
C SER A 71 -8.21 -9.59 -12.81
N ASN A 72 -8.85 -8.64 -13.51
CA ASN A 72 -8.84 -8.58 -14.97
C ASN A 72 -7.41 -8.34 -15.50
N ILE A 73 -7.20 -8.66 -16.78
CA ILE A 73 -5.90 -8.50 -17.44
C ILE A 73 -5.46 -7.02 -17.49
N ASP A 74 -6.42 -6.11 -17.61
CA ASP A 74 -6.17 -4.67 -17.63
C ASP A 74 -5.62 -4.14 -16.30
N ASP A 75 -5.93 -4.85 -15.20
CA ASP A 75 -5.53 -4.49 -13.84
C ASP A 75 -4.17 -5.09 -13.42
N LEU A 76 -3.55 -5.87 -14.30
CA LEU A 76 -2.24 -6.47 -14.04
C LEU A 76 -1.13 -5.58 -14.57
N CYS A 77 0.02 -5.58 -13.89
CA CYS A 77 1.23 -4.98 -14.44
C CYS A 77 1.66 -5.73 -15.71
N ALA A 78 2.47 -5.07 -16.56
CA ALA A 78 2.92 -5.64 -17.84
C ALA A 78 3.53 -7.05 -17.69
N GLU A 79 4.40 -7.25 -16.69
CA GLU A 79 5.03 -8.55 -16.41
C GLU A 79 3.99 -9.63 -16.02
N CYS A 80 2.99 -9.28 -15.21
CA CYS A 80 1.95 -10.22 -14.80
C CYS A 80 0.94 -10.51 -15.92
N ARG A 81 0.68 -9.53 -16.78
CA ARG A 81 -0.14 -9.69 -17.98
C ARG A 81 0.46 -10.72 -18.92
N GLU A 82 1.74 -10.56 -19.27
CA GLU A 82 2.45 -11.51 -20.13
C GLU A 82 2.48 -12.93 -19.54
N ARG A 83 2.71 -13.06 -18.22
CA ARG A 83 2.67 -14.36 -17.53
C ARG A 83 1.28 -14.99 -17.54
N LYS A 84 0.22 -14.19 -17.38
CA LYS A 84 -1.17 -14.67 -17.42
C LYS A 84 -1.55 -15.17 -18.82
N GLU A 85 -1.13 -14.46 -19.86
CA GLU A 85 -1.35 -14.85 -21.26
C GLU A 85 -0.62 -16.16 -21.62
N LYS A 86 0.56 -16.39 -21.06
CA LYS A 86 1.32 -17.64 -21.20
C LYS A 86 0.79 -18.80 -20.35
N GLY A 87 -0.12 -18.54 -19.41
CA GLY A 87 -0.63 -19.53 -18.46
C GLY A 87 0.32 -19.88 -17.31
N GLU A 88 1.43 -19.15 -17.15
CA GLU A 88 2.47 -19.39 -16.14
C GLU A 88 2.34 -18.41 -14.97
N LEU A 89 1.13 -18.27 -14.43
CA LEU A 89 0.87 -17.34 -13.33
C LEU A 89 0.94 -18.07 -11.98
N GLU A 90 2.15 -18.18 -11.44
CA GLU A 90 2.36 -18.70 -10.09
C GLU A 90 1.88 -17.68 -9.04
N THR A 91 1.17 -18.18 -8.03
CA THR A 91 0.67 -17.36 -6.91
C THR A 91 1.32 -17.78 -5.59
N GLU A 92 1.44 -16.81 -4.70
CA GLU A 92 1.90 -17.01 -3.33
C GLU A 92 0.98 -16.27 -2.36
N PHE A 93 0.83 -16.83 -1.16
CA PHE A 93 0.20 -16.13 -0.04
C PHE A 93 1.28 -15.37 0.73
N LYS A 94 1.02 -14.10 1.01
CA LYS A 94 1.94 -13.26 1.79
C LYS A 94 1.18 -12.35 2.74
N GLU A 95 1.87 -11.95 3.80
CA GLU A 95 1.31 -11.02 4.77
C GLU A 95 1.05 -9.65 4.15
N MET A 96 -0.01 -9.00 4.65
CA MET A 96 -0.31 -7.62 4.31
C MET A 96 0.85 -6.72 4.73
N ARG A 97 1.30 -5.83 3.82
CA ARG A 97 2.43 -4.93 4.09
C ARG A 97 1.94 -3.60 4.66
N LEU A 98 2.60 -3.14 5.73
CA LEU A 98 2.49 -1.76 6.20
C LEU A 98 3.68 -0.96 5.67
N VAL A 99 3.41 0.01 4.80
CA VAL A 99 4.42 0.93 4.26
C VAL A 99 4.26 2.27 4.94
N ASN A 100 5.33 2.76 5.58
CA ASN A 100 5.32 4.10 6.17
C ASN A 100 5.83 5.11 5.14
N LEU A 101 5.14 6.23 5.00
CA LEU A 101 5.56 7.37 4.20
C LEU A 101 6.40 8.31 5.08
N PRO A 102 7.70 8.47 4.83
CA PRO A 102 8.54 9.37 5.62
C PRO A 102 8.26 10.84 5.29
N LEU A 103 8.51 11.72 6.26
CA LEU A 103 8.56 13.15 6.04
C LEU A 103 9.72 13.48 5.08
N GLY A 104 9.46 14.33 4.08
CA GLY A 104 10.45 14.69 3.06
C GLY A 104 10.61 13.69 1.92
N VAL A 105 9.63 12.81 1.71
CA VAL A 105 9.59 11.94 0.52
C VAL A 105 9.47 12.80 -0.76
N THR A 106 10.22 12.43 -1.81
CA THR A 106 10.07 13.03 -3.13
C THR A 106 8.98 12.33 -3.93
N GLU A 107 8.40 13.00 -4.93
CA GLU A 107 7.38 12.40 -5.80
C GLU A 107 7.86 11.08 -6.42
N ASP A 108 9.09 11.04 -6.93
CA ASP A 108 9.72 9.83 -7.48
C ASP A 108 9.78 8.65 -6.50
N MET A 109 9.97 8.92 -5.20
CA MET A 109 9.94 7.86 -4.19
C MET A 109 8.52 7.36 -3.93
N VAL A 110 7.51 8.21 -4.10
CA VAL A 110 6.09 7.87 -3.91
C VAL A 110 5.55 7.08 -5.09
N THR A 111 5.64 7.64 -6.29
CA THR A 111 5.06 7.11 -7.54
C THR A 111 5.97 6.07 -8.20
N GLY A 112 7.29 6.20 -7.98
CA GLY A 112 8.32 5.40 -8.63
C GLY A 112 9.07 6.22 -9.67
N SER A 113 10.31 5.83 -9.94
CA SER A 113 11.16 6.51 -10.91
C SER A 113 11.41 5.64 -12.14
N LEU A 114 11.65 6.31 -13.27
CA LEU A 114 12.14 5.68 -14.49
C LEU A 114 13.62 6.02 -14.65
N SER A 115 14.50 5.03 -14.60
CA SER A 115 15.92 5.29 -14.85
C SER A 115 16.17 5.43 -16.34
N ILE A 116 16.43 6.66 -16.78
CA ILE A 116 16.74 6.98 -18.18
C ILE A 116 18.05 6.32 -18.61
N ASP A 117 19.05 6.22 -17.71
CA ASP A 117 20.36 5.65 -18.04
C ASP A 117 20.27 4.21 -18.54
N LYS A 118 19.44 3.38 -17.90
CA LYS A 118 19.24 1.97 -18.31
C LYS A 118 18.38 1.84 -19.57
N VAL A 119 17.46 2.80 -19.78
CA VAL A 119 16.70 2.89 -21.02
C VAL A 119 17.62 3.21 -22.21
N LEU A 120 18.59 4.11 -22.02
CA LEU A 120 19.51 4.53 -23.08
C LEU A 120 20.64 3.53 -23.33
N THR A 121 21.14 2.87 -22.28
CA THR A 121 22.34 2.01 -22.40
C THR A 121 21.98 0.55 -22.70
N GLU A 122 20.93 0.03 -22.08
CA GLU A 122 20.53 -1.38 -22.19
C GLU A 122 19.25 -1.56 -23.02
N GLY A 123 18.53 -0.48 -23.38
CA GLY A 123 17.23 -0.55 -24.04
C GLY A 123 16.10 -1.09 -23.13
N ILE A 124 16.38 -1.29 -21.84
CA ILE A 124 15.47 -1.91 -20.87
C ILE A 124 14.78 -0.79 -20.08
N ARG A 125 13.44 -0.78 -20.10
CA ARG A 125 12.63 0.08 -19.22
C ARG A 125 12.74 -0.38 -17.78
N SER A 126 13.73 0.11 -17.04
CA SER A 126 13.87 -0.18 -15.61
C SER A 126 13.02 0.80 -14.79
N LEU A 127 11.75 0.41 -14.56
CA LEU A 127 10.87 1.13 -13.64
C LEU A 127 11.16 0.69 -12.21
N HIS A 128 11.51 1.64 -11.35
CA HIS A 128 11.69 1.40 -9.93
C HIS A 128 10.36 1.65 -9.20
N PRO A 129 9.77 0.61 -8.56
CA PRO A 129 8.49 0.77 -7.88
C PRO A 129 8.62 1.73 -6.68
N GLY A 130 7.76 2.74 -6.64
CA GLY A 130 7.64 3.66 -5.52
C GLY A 130 7.00 3.04 -4.28
N LEU A 131 6.80 3.86 -3.25
CA LEU A 131 6.15 3.44 -2.00
C LEU A 131 4.69 3.03 -2.23
N LEU A 132 3.97 3.66 -3.16
CA LEU A 132 2.62 3.25 -3.53
C LEU A 132 2.61 1.82 -4.07
N ALA A 133 3.48 1.51 -5.03
CA ALA A 133 3.58 0.15 -5.56
C ALA A 133 3.83 -0.91 -4.48
N LYS A 134 4.63 -0.57 -3.45
CA LYS A 134 4.89 -1.46 -2.30
C LYS A 134 3.69 -1.58 -1.35
N ALA A 135 2.88 -0.53 -1.26
CA ALA A 135 1.67 -0.47 -0.44
C ALA A 135 0.43 -1.06 -1.14
N ASN A 136 0.54 -1.45 -2.42
CA ASN A 136 -0.57 -2.07 -3.14
C ASN A 136 -1.07 -3.33 -2.42
N ARG A 137 -2.39 -3.39 -2.20
CA ARG A 137 -3.08 -4.42 -1.39
C ARG A 137 -2.55 -4.54 0.05
N GLY A 138 -1.91 -3.47 0.52
CA GLY A 138 -1.43 -3.28 1.87
C GLY A 138 -2.01 -2.01 2.48
N ILE A 139 -1.30 -1.48 3.47
CA ILE A 139 -1.65 -0.22 4.14
C ILE A 139 -0.51 0.77 3.93
N LEU A 140 -0.82 1.94 3.39
CA LEU A 140 0.06 3.10 3.45
C LEU A 140 -0.26 3.87 4.73
N TYR A 141 0.74 4.11 5.57
CA TYR A 141 0.63 4.93 6.78
C TYR A 141 1.46 6.20 6.64
N ILE A 142 0.83 7.33 6.86
CA ILE A 142 1.47 8.64 6.83
C ILE A 142 1.50 9.19 8.25
N ASP A 143 2.70 9.41 8.79
CA ASP A 143 2.84 10.12 10.06
C ASP A 143 2.82 11.63 9.79
N GLU A 144 2.15 12.39 10.65
CA GLU A 144 2.13 13.86 10.58
C GLU A 144 1.78 14.40 9.18
N ILE A 145 0.61 14.00 8.65
CA ILE A 145 0.15 14.39 7.31
C ILE A 145 0.18 15.91 7.05
N ASN A 146 0.05 16.69 8.12
CA ASN A 146 0.13 18.16 8.11
C ASN A 146 1.52 18.72 7.76
N LEU A 147 2.57 17.89 7.73
CA LEU A 147 3.93 18.29 7.36
C LEU A 147 4.29 17.87 5.94
N LEU A 148 3.41 17.17 5.21
CA LEU A 148 3.65 16.85 3.82
C LEU A 148 3.52 18.06 2.92
N GLN A 149 4.28 18.05 1.84
CA GLN A 149 4.21 19.05 0.78
C GLN A 149 2.91 18.86 -0.02
N ASP A 150 2.22 19.95 -0.34
CA ASP A 150 0.90 19.92 -0.99
C ASP A 150 0.87 19.06 -2.26
N HIS A 151 1.89 19.17 -3.10
CA HIS A 151 1.97 18.38 -4.34
C HIS A 151 2.08 16.86 -4.09
N ILE A 152 2.68 16.43 -2.98
CA ILE A 152 2.71 15.01 -2.62
C ILE A 152 1.30 14.55 -2.23
N VAL A 153 0.56 15.37 -1.47
CA VAL A 153 -0.83 15.08 -1.10
C VAL A 153 -1.71 14.98 -2.34
N ASP A 154 -1.56 15.91 -3.28
CA ASP A 154 -2.28 15.89 -4.56
C ASP A 154 -1.95 14.66 -5.39
N THR A 155 -0.66 14.29 -5.48
CA THR A 155 -0.24 13.07 -6.18
C THR A 155 -0.81 11.82 -5.51
N LEU A 156 -0.90 11.76 -4.17
CA LEU A 156 -1.52 10.65 -3.46
C LEU A 156 -3.03 10.58 -3.74
N LEU A 157 -3.75 11.70 -3.63
CA LEU A 157 -5.19 11.80 -3.87
C LEU A 157 -5.57 11.52 -5.34
N GLY A 158 -4.81 12.07 -6.28
CA GLY A 158 -5.02 11.85 -7.72
C GLY A 158 -4.84 10.38 -8.09
N ASN A 159 -3.81 9.73 -7.52
CA ASN A 159 -3.59 8.31 -7.70
C ASN A 159 -4.68 7.46 -7.00
N MET A 160 -5.16 7.83 -5.80
CA MET A 160 -6.31 7.15 -5.18
C MET A 160 -7.53 7.09 -6.09
N LEU A 161 -7.85 8.20 -6.76
CA LEU A 161 -8.99 8.28 -7.68
C LEU A 161 -8.76 7.47 -8.96
N LYS A 162 -7.52 7.37 -9.43
CA LYS A 162 -7.14 6.65 -10.66
C LYS A 162 -7.00 5.14 -10.44
N TYR A 163 -6.54 4.72 -9.27
CA TYR A 163 -6.49 3.32 -8.84
C TYR A 163 -7.86 2.77 -8.39
N ARG A 164 -8.97 3.50 -8.60
CA ARG A 164 -10.35 3.01 -8.42
C ARG A 164 -10.69 1.75 -9.23
N GLY A 165 -9.98 1.50 -10.35
CA GLY A 165 -10.09 0.27 -11.14
C GLY A 165 -9.12 -0.84 -10.73
N LEU A 166 -8.01 -0.50 -10.08
CA LEU A 166 -6.91 -1.39 -9.77
C LEU A 166 -6.94 -1.75 -8.28
N SER A 167 -7.62 -2.85 -7.97
CA SER A 167 -7.78 -3.50 -6.66
C SER A 167 -6.86 -3.02 -5.51
N HIS A 168 -7.50 -2.36 -4.53
CA HIS A 168 -7.14 -2.21 -3.11
C HIS A 168 -5.88 -1.38 -2.80
N PHE A 169 -6.09 -0.07 -2.64
CA PHE A 169 -5.18 0.81 -1.92
C PHE A 169 -5.88 1.32 -0.65
N HIS A 170 -5.39 0.94 0.53
CA HIS A 170 -5.79 1.56 1.79
C HIS A 170 -4.93 2.80 2.03
N PHE A 171 -5.58 3.92 2.24
CA PHE A 171 -4.93 5.13 2.72
C PHE A 171 -5.25 5.36 4.20
N ARG A 172 -4.21 5.52 5.01
CA ARG A 172 -4.23 6.10 6.34
C ARG A 172 -3.40 7.38 6.34
#